data_AF-A0A2U1R4C8-F1
#
_entry.id   AF-A0A2U1R4C8-F1
#
_cell.length_a   1.000
_cell.length_b   1.000
_cell.length_c   1.000
_cell.angle_alpha   90.00
_cell.angle_beta   90.00
_cell.angle_gamma   90.00
#
_symmetry.space_group_name_H-M   'P 1'
#
loop_
_entity.id
_entity.type
_entity.pdbx_description
1 polymer ?
#
loop_
_entity_poly.entity_id
_entity_poly.type
_entity_poly.pdbx_seq_one_letter_code
_entity_poly.pdbx_strand_id
1 'polypeptide(L)'
;MNIQKKIFYISTSLIVLACNNKIPESGIETTQSEQSVLLQANKSKNSIEGIYTTQTEPGNNSECKVSIEIIKTKSGYSYIFKTKSKNLKGIALLTEESGEKNLVLKGIQWDYYEGDISDEEENDSISESGSKEMEIPVDIDASYVQDTLTIQNYGNAMNSYTKIEDCGRKYIQLIKK
;
A
#
# COMPACT_ATOMS: atom_id res chain seq x y z
N MET A 1 8.34 45.98 -62.56
CA MET A 1 8.45 44.51 -62.51
C MET A 1 7.53 44.01 -61.40
N ASN A 2 6.28 43.77 -61.77
CA ASN A 2 5.61 42.46 -61.76
C ASN A 2 5.25 41.98 -60.35
N ILE A 3 4.06 42.35 -59.88
CA ILE A 3 2.75 41.68 -60.05
C ILE A 3 2.47 40.81 -58.82
N GLN A 4 1.51 41.30 -58.04
CA GLN A 4 0.82 40.55 -57.02
C GLN A 4 0.23 39.26 -57.60
N LYS A 5 0.37 38.15 -56.87
CA LYS A 5 -0.53 37.02 -57.04
C LYS A 5 -1.21 36.66 -55.73
N LYS A 6 -2.52 36.53 -55.88
CA LYS A 6 -3.57 36.39 -54.89
C LYS A 6 -3.55 34.99 -54.26
N ILE A 7 -3.86 34.99 -52.97
CA ILE A 7 -4.70 34.06 -52.19
C ILE A 7 -5.32 32.90 -52.98
N PHE A 8 -5.15 31.67 -52.46
CA PHE A 8 -6.26 30.72 -52.37
C PHE A 8 -6.14 29.89 -51.08
N TYR A 9 -7.09 30.14 -50.16
CA TYR A 9 -7.43 29.28 -49.03
C TYR A 9 -8.06 28.00 -49.58
N ILE A 10 -7.59 26.82 -49.13
CA ILE A 10 -8.41 25.61 -49.15
C ILE A 10 -8.26 24.94 -47.78
N SER A 11 -9.19 25.30 -46.91
CA SER A 11 -9.55 24.55 -45.70
C SER A 11 -10.24 23.27 -46.14
N THR A 12 -9.57 22.13 -46.03
CA THR A 12 -10.21 20.81 -46.16
C THR A 12 -10.68 20.36 -44.78
N SER A 13 -11.88 20.81 -44.40
CA SER A 13 -12.71 20.14 -43.40
C SER A 13 -13.05 18.74 -43.93
N LEU A 14 -12.57 17.70 -43.26
CA LEU A 14 -13.07 16.35 -43.51
C LEU A 14 -14.48 16.24 -42.92
N ILE A 15 -15.37 15.78 -43.80
CA ILE A 15 -16.81 15.67 -43.63
C ILE A 15 -17.13 14.57 -42.60
N VAL A 16 -18.02 14.93 -41.68
CA VAL A 16 -18.78 14.06 -40.79
C VAL A 16 -19.45 12.94 -41.58
N LEU A 17 -19.14 11.68 -41.25
CA LEU A 17 -20.03 10.55 -41.53
C LEU A 17 -20.86 10.29 -40.27
N ALA A 18 -22.02 10.93 -40.20
CA ALA A 18 -23.07 10.57 -39.26
C ALA A 18 -23.72 9.25 -39.72
N CYS A 19 -23.61 8.19 -38.94
CA CYS A 19 -24.47 7.02 -39.09
C CYS A 19 -25.87 7.37 -38.60
N ASN A 20 -26.80 7.57 -39.53
CA ASN A 20 -28.23 7.65 -39.24
C ASN A 20 -28.83 6.23 -39.25
N ASN A 21 -28.60 5.47 -38.18
CA ASN A 21 -29.37 4.25 -37.94
C ASN A 21 -30.60 4.61 -37.09
N LYS A 22 -31.74 4.82 -37.76
CA LYS A 22 -33.05 4.74 -37.08
C LYS A 22 -33.26 3.28 -36.67
N ILE A 23 -33.27 3.03 -35.36
CA ILE A 23 -33.76 1.81 -34.71
C ILE A 23 -34.83 2.27 -33.69
N PRO A 24 -35.97 1.56 -33.61
CA PRO A 24 -37.28 2.14 -33.29
C PRO A 24 -37.46 2.51 -31.81
N GLU A 25 -38.34 3.49 -31.58
CA GLU A 25 -38.93 3.74 -30.27
C GLU A 25 -39.53 2.45 -29.69
N SER A 26 -39.01 2.04 -28.55
CA SER A 26 -39.69 1.15 -27.62
C SER A 26 -39.28 1.55 -26.21
N GLY A 27 -40.22 2.19 -25.51
CA GLY A 27 -40.44 2.07 -24.07
C GLY A 27 -39.28 2.42 -23.13
N ILE A 28 -39.34 3.62 -22.56
CA ILE A 28 -38.72 3.90 -21.26
C ILE A 28 -39.50 3.10 -20.21
N GLU A 29 -38.84 2.19 -19.48
CA GLU A 29 -39.08 2.03 -18.05
C GLU A 29 -37.89 1.39 -17.32
N THR A 30 -37.31 2.20 -16.42
CA THR A 30 -36.56 1.85 -15.19
C THR A 30 -35.06 1.54 -15.25
N THR A 31 -34.28 2.56 -15.60
CA THR A 31 -32.85 2.72 -15.29
C THR A 31 -32.65 3.15 -13.82
N GLN A 32 -32.62 2.21 -12.87
CA GLN A 32 -32.14 2.51 -11.49
C GLN A 32 -31.28 1.42 -10.84
N SER A 33 -31.15 0.22 -11.44
CA SER A 33 -30.37 -0.86 -10.85
C SER A 33 -28.87 -0.82 -11.21
N GLU A 34 -28.53 -0.44 -12.44
CA GLU A 34 -27.17 -0.60 -12.99
C GLU A 34 -26.14 0.40 -12.42
N GLN A 35 -26.59 1.61 -12.07
CA GLN A 35 -25.72 2.66 -11.53
C GLN A 35 -25.23 2.34 -10.11
N SER A 36 -26.04 1.61 -9.33
CA SER A 36 -25.68 1.15 -7.97
C SER A 36 -24.65 0.02 -8.01
N VAL A 37 -24.73 -0.87 -9.01
CA VAL A 37 -23.82 -2.01 -9.20
C VAL A 37 -22.45 -1.54 -9.68
N LEU A 38 -22.40 -0.55 -10.58
CA LEU A 38 -21.13 0.02 -11.07
C LEU A 38 -20.42 0.89 -10.01
N LEU A 39 -21.19 1.55 -9.14
CA LEU A 39 -20.66 2.24 -7.95
C LEU A 39 -20.17 1.26 -6.87
N GLN A 40 -20.87 0.14 -6.63
CA GLN A 40 -20.40 -0.92 -5.71
C GLN A 40 -19.15 -1.64 -6.23
N ALA A 41 -19.09 -1.93 -7.53
CA ALA A 41 -17.92 -2.57 -8.15
C ALA A 41 -16.67 -1.66 -8.14
N ASN A 42 -16.84 -0.34 -8.34
CA ASN A 42 -15.72 0.60 -8.23
C ASN A 42 -15.34 0.93 -6.77
N LYS A 43 -16.30 0.92 -5.84
CA LYS A 43 -16.02 1.10 -4.40
C LYS A 43 -15.26 -0.10 -3.82
N SER A 44 -15.52 -1.31 -4.34
CA SER A 44 -14.78 -2.53 -4.00
C SER A 44 -13.32 -2.52 -4.48
N LYS A 45 -13.00 -1.80 -5.57
CA LYS A 45 -11.67 -1.85 -6.19
C LYS A 45 -10.60 -0.98 -5.52
N ASN A 46 -11.03 -0.03 -4.68
CA ASN A 46 -10.15 0.92 -3.97
C ASN A 46 -10.17 0.75 -2.44
N SER A 47 -10.85 -0.28 -1.94
CA SER A 47 -10.97 -0.59 -0.52
C SER A 47 -9.73 -1.31 -0.01
N ILE A 48 -9.18 -0.89 1.14
CA ILE A 48 -8.02 -1.56 1.77
C ILE A 48 -8.44 -2.69 2.73
N GLU A 49 -9.74 -2.84 2.97
CA GLU A 49 -10.31 -3.88 3.82
C GLU A 49 -10.08 -5.26 3.19
N GLY A 50 -9.65 -6.22 4.01
CA GLY A 50 -9.41 -7.58 3.55
C GLY A 50 -8.36 -8.29 4.38
N ILE A 51 -8.11 -9.55 4.01
CA ILE A 51 -7.09 -10.39 4.63
C ILE A 51 -5.88 -10.44 3.72
N TYR A 52 -4.76 -9.93 4.21
CA TYR A 52 -3.46 -9.94 3.56
C TYR A 52 -2.63 -11.08 4.14
N THR A 53 -1.96 -11.84 3.27
CA THR A 53 -1.09 -12.94 3.70
C THR A 53 0.19 -12.99 2.89
N THR A 54 1.27 -13.41 3.53
CA THR A 54 2.50 -13.76 2.82
C THR A 54 2.27 -14.97 1.91
N GLN A 55 2.90 -14.96 0.74
CA GLN A 55 2.95 -16.13 -0.14
C GLN A 55 4.20 -16.97 0.15
N THR A 56 4.08 -18.28 -0.05
CA THR A 56 5.22 -19.20 0.04
C THR A 56 6.09 -19.04 -1.20
N GLU A 57 7.38 -18.81 -1.01
CA GLU A 57 8.33 -18.74 -2.11
C GLU A 57 8.78 -20.15 -2.51
N PRO A 58 8.79 -20.50 -3.81
CA PRO A 58 9.35 -21.76 -4.25
C PRO A 58 10.86 -21.81 -3.96
N GLY A 59 11.31 -22.86 -3.28
CA GLY A 59 12.74 -23.10 -3.01
C GLY A 59 13.30 -22.43 -1.75
N ASN A 60 12.46 -21.77 -0.94
CA ASN A 60 12.86 -21.24 0.36
C ASN A 60 12.18 -22.04 1.49
N ASN A 61 12.98 -22.62 2.38
CA ASN A 61 12.50 -23.37 3.55
C ASN A 61 12.21 -22.45 4.76
N SER A 62 12.51 -21.15 4.69
CA SER A 62 12.15 -20.22 5.76
C SER A 62 10.66 -19.91 5.70
N GLU A 63 9.95 -20.42 6.71
CA GLU A 63 8.50 -20.28 6.84
C GLU A 63 8.14 -18.87 7.31
N CYS A 64 8.03 -17.93 6.36
CA CYS A 64 7.47 -16.61 6.66
C CYS A 64 5.94 -16.65 6.53
N LYS A 65 5.25 -16.82 7.64
CA LYS A 65 3.77 -16.82 7.73
C LYS A 65 3.30 -15.61 8.54
N VAL A 66 2.93 -14.55 7.83
CA VAL A 66 2.34 -13.34 8.41
C VAL A 66 0.98 -13.11 7.79
N SER A 67 0.00 -12.73 8.61
CA SER A 67 -1.32 -12.32 8.16
C SER A 67 -1.76 -11.03 8.86
N ILE A 68 -2.34 -10.14 8.06
CA ILE A 68 -2.96 -8.90 8.52
C ILE A 68 -4.38 -8.87 7.99
N GLU A 69 -5.36 -8.78 8.87
CA GLU A 69 -6.75 -8.51 8.49
C GLU A 69 -7.07 -7.05 8.77
N ILE A 70 -7.42 -6.29 7.74
CA ILE A 70 -7.83 -4.89 7.84
C ILE A 70 -9.35 -4.81 7.84
N ILE A 71 -9.91 -4.21 8.88
CA ILE A 71 -11.35 -4.14 9.14
C ILE A 71 -11.76 -2.67 9.18
N LYS A 72 -12.74 -2.28 8.35
CA LYS A 72 -13.35 -0.95 8.44
C LYS A 72 -14.16 -0.83 9.72
N THR A 73 -13.95 0.25 10.44
CA THR A 73 -14.76 0.63 11.59
C THR A 73 -15.44 1.97 11.35
N LYS A 74 -16.32 2.39 12.26
CA LYS A 74 -16.97 3.71 12.19
C LYS A 74 -15.97 4.86 12.25
N SER A 75 -14.82 4.66 12.91
CA SER A 75 -13.81 5.68 13.19
C SER A 75 -12.53 5.55 12.34
N GLY A 76 -12.50 4.65 11.35
CA GLY A 76 -11.31 4.40 10.55
C GLY A 76 -11.11 2.92 10.27
N TYR A 77 -9.94 2.40 10.60
CA TYR A 77 -9.60 0.99 10.42
C TYR A 77 -9.03 0.39 11.71
N SER A 78 -9.35 -0.87 11.95
CA SER A 78 -8.66 -1.72 12.92
C SER A 78 -7.97 -2.86 12.19
N TYR A 79 -7.01 -3.51 12.84
CA TYR A 79 -6.36 -4.68 12.28
C TYR A 79 -6.33 -5.86 13.26
N ILE A 80 -6.16 -7.06 12.70
CA ILE A 80 -5.74 -8.26 13.41
C ILE A 80 -4.42 -8.71 12.78
N PHE A 81 -3.35 -8.75 13.57
CA PHE A 81 -2.01 -9.14 13.14
C PHE A 81 -1.68 -10.52 13.71
N LYS A 82 -1.24 -11.44 12.85
CA LYS A 82 -0.90 -12.81 13.20
C LYS A 82 0.42 -13.23 12.60
N THR A 83 1.29 -13.78 13.43
CA THR A 83 2.52 -14.49 13.07
C THR A 83 2.53 -15.84 13.78
N LYS A 84 3.70 -16.49 13.85
CA LYS A 84 3.88 -17.72 14.62
C LYS A 84 3.85 -17.45 16.13
N SER A 85 4.45 -16.35 16.58
CA SER A 85 4.60 -15.97 17.99
C SER A 85 3.60 -14.89 18.45
N LYS A 86 3.08 -14.05 17.55
CA LYS A 86 2.21 -12.91 17.89
C LYS A 86 0.79 -13.08 17.33
N ASN A 87 -0.20 -12.71 18.13
CA ASN A 87 -1.59 -12.55 17.70
C ASN A 87 -2.22 -11.39 18.47
N LEU A 88 -2.36 -10.23 17.83
CA LEU A 88 -2.80 -9.00 18.48
C LEU A 88 -3.73 -8.20 17.58
N LYS A 89 -4.42 -7.24 18.20
CA LYS A 89 -5.33 -6.32 17.52
C LYS A 89 -4.94 -4.89 17.83
N GLY A 90 -5.18 -4.00 16.87
CA GLY A 90 -4.89 -2.59 17.05
C GLY A 90 -5.63 -1.69 16.06
N ILE A 91 -5.23 -0.42 16.06
CA ILE A 91 -5.76 0.61 15.16
C ILE A 91 -4.83 0.69 13.95
N ALA A 92 -5.40 0.79 12.75
CA ALA A 92 -4.65 1.03 11.52
C ALA A 92 -4.95 2.46 11.02
N LEU A 93 -3.90 3.24 10.80
CA LEU A 93 -4.01 4.60 10.26
C LEU A 93 -3.57 4.59 8.80
N LEU A 94 -4.50 4.92 7.90
CA LEU A 94 -4.22 5.08 6.48
C LEU A 94 -3.85 6.54 6.21
N THR A 95 -2.68 6.77 5.65
CA THR A 95 -2.23 8.06 5.12
C THR A 95 -2.07 7.96 3.61
N GLU A 96 -2.23 9.08 2.92
CA GLU A 96 -2.03 9.18 1.48
C GLU A 96 -1.27 10.47 1.19
N GLU A 97 -0.09 10.35 0.58
CA GLU A 97 0.77 11.48 0.21
C GLU A 97 1.21 11.30 -1.24
N SER A 98 0.98 12.31 -2.08
CA SER A 98 1.34 12.26 -3.51
C SER A 98 0.78 11.04 -4.28
N GLY A 99 -0.34 10.47 -3.83
CA GLY A 99 -0.96 9.27 -4.39
C GLY A 99 -0.39 7.95 -3.87
N GLU A 100 0.63 7.98 -3.01
CA GLU A 100 1.17 6.83 -2.31
C GLU A 100 0.42 6.62 -1.00
N LYS A 101 -0.08 5.40 -0.80
CA LYS A 101 -0.83 5.04 0.41
C LYS A 101 0.07 4.30 1.38
N ASN A 102 0.09 4.73 2.63
CA ASN A 102 0.81 4.09 3.72
C ASN A 102 -0.16 3.72 4.85
N LEU A 103 0.07 2.57 5.46
CA LEU A 103 -0.72 2.04 6.56
C LEU A 103 0.16 1.88 7.78
N VAL A 104 -0.16 2.60 8.85
CA VAL A 104 0.53 2.49 10.14
C VAL A 104 -0.27 1.59 11.07
N LEU A 105 0.30 0.44 11.42
CA LEU A 105 -0.29 -0.53 12.34
C LEU A 105 0.15 -0.21 13.77
N LYS A 106 -0.72 0.44 14.54
CA LYS A 106 -0.39 0.94 15.88
C LYS A 106 -0.27 -0.19 16.91
N GLY A 107 0.72 -0.11 17.79
CA GLY A 107 0.88 -1.00 18.95
C GLY A 107 1.63 -2.30 18.69
N ILE A 108 2.36 -2.42 17.58
CA ILE A 108 3.25 -3.58 17.33
C ILE A 108 4.68 -3.19 17.69
N GLN A 109 5.18 -3.74 18.79
CA GLN A 109 6.59 -3.57 19.16
C GLN A 109 7.48 -4.41 18.23
N TRP A 110 8.60 -3.82 17.79
CA TRP A 110 9.61 -4.50 16.99
C TRP A 110 10.28 -5.61 17.82
N ASP A 111 10.84 -6.62 17.17
CA ASP A 111 11.51 -7.71 17.87
C ASP A 111 12.96 -7.37 18.23
N TYR A 112 13.61 -6.53 17.43
CA TYR A 112 14.98 -6.09 17.66
C TYR A 112 15.20 -4.66 17.17
N TYR A 113 15.93 -3.87 17.96
CA TYR A 113 16.39 -2.53 17.60
C TYR A 113 17.69 -2.23 18.34
N GLU A 114 18.75 -1.95 17.59
CA GLU A 114 20.09 -1.67 18.13
C GLU A 114 20.39 -0.17 18.29
N GLY A 115 19.48 0.70 17.84
CA GLY A 115 19.71 2.14 17.88
C GLY A 115 20.64 2.64 16.76
N ASP A 116 21.04 3.91 16.88
CA ASP A 116 22.02 4.55 16.02
C ASP A 116 23.43 4.22 16.54
N ILE A 117 24.16 3.39 15.79
CA ILE A 117 25.53 2.95 16.11
C ILE A 117 26.61 3.84 15.44
N SER A 118 26.24 5.01 14.93
CA SER A 118 27.17 5.89 14.22
C SER A 118 28.21 6.58 15.11
N ASP A 119 27.96 6.66 16.43
CA ASP A 119 28.83 7.30 17.42
C ASP A 119 29.44 6.29 18.43
N GLU A 120 29.69 5.03 18.03
CA GLU A 120 30.51 4.14 18.86
C GLU A 120 31.99 4.59 18.80
N GLU A 121 32.35 5.49 19.71
CA GLU A 121 33.76 5.84 19.95
C GLU A 121 34.53 4.56 20.31
N GLU A 122 35.61 4.28 19.58
CA GLU A 122 36.58 3.18 19.79
C GLU A 122 37.33 3.31 21.14
N ASN A 123 36.63 3.35 22.27
CA ASN A 123 37.25 3.40 23.59
C ASN A 123 36.88 2.15 24.39
N ASP A 124 37.77 1.17 24.27
CA ASP A 124 37.76 -0.15 24.88
C ASP A 124 38.06 -0.05 26.40
N SER A 125 37.26 0.75 27.12
CA SER A 125 37.39 0.97 28.56
C SER A 125 36.02 1.15 29.18
N ILE A 126 35.51 0.01 29.67
CA ILE A 126 34.32 -0.16 30.51
C ILE A 126 34.16 1.03 31.47
N SER A 127 33.13 1.84 31.23
CA SER A 127 32.49 2.61 32.29
C SER A 127 31.05 2.12 32.41
N GLU A 128 30.77 1.42 33.51
CA GLU A 128 29.43 1.02 33.95
C GLU A 128 28.63 2.27 34.34
N SER A 129 28.26 3.09 33.37
CA SER A 129 27.58 4.36 33.63
C SER A 129 26.62 4.67 32.48
N GLY A 130 25.55 3.88 32.44
CA GLY A 130 24.33 4.22 31.73
C GLY A 130 24.12 3.43 30.45
N SER A 131 23.87 2.12 30.58
CA SER A 131 23.10 1.40 29.57
C SER A 131 21.74 2.08 29.47
N LYS A 132 21.62 3.09 28.62
CA LYS A 132 20.34 3.70 28.28
C LYS A 132 19.56 2.58 27.63
N GLU A 133 18.66 1.96 28.38
CA GLU A 133 17.76 0.92 27.87
C GLU A 133 17.02 1.54 26.69
N MET A 134 17.45 1.17 25.48
CA MET A 134 16.93 1.79 24.27
C MET A 134 15.49 1.34 24.09
N GLU A 135 14.57 2.30 24.07
CA GLU A 135 13.16 2.02 23.90
C GLU A 135 12.94 1.43 22.50
N ILE A 136 12.48 0.18 22.45
CA ILE A 136 12.18 -0.49 21.20
C ILE A 136 11.00 0.23 20.54
N PRO A 137 11.12 0.64 19.25
CA PRO A 137 10.05 1.30 18.55
C PRO A 137 8.77 0.47 18.52
N VAL A 138 7.66 1.20 18.57
CA VAL A 138 6.31 0.66 18.48
C VAL A 138 5.68 1.18 17.20
N ASP A 139 4.86 0.34 16.58
CA ASP A 139 4.17 0.52 15.30
C ASP A 139 4.94 -0.05 14.11
N ILE A 140 4.19 -0.57 13.13
CA ILE A 140 4.74 -1.04 11.86
C ILE A 140 4.09 -0.30 10.71
N ASP A 141 4.91 0.37 9.91
CA ASP A 141 4.51 0.97 8.65
C ASP A 141 4.53 -0.06 7.51
N ALA A 142 3.51 0.00 6.66
CA ALA A 142 3.39 -0.78 5.43
C ALA A 142 2.97 0.13 4.28
N SER A 143 3.69 0.07 3.15
CA SER A 143 3.21 0.71 1.93
C SER A 143 2.11 -0.13 1.28
N TYR A 144 1.11 0.54 0.70
CA TYR A 144 -0.04 -0.10 0.06
C TYR A 144 -0.10 0.23 -1.43
N VAL A 145 0.07 -0.79 -2.28
CA VAL A 145 -0.01 -0.67 -3.73
C VAL A 145 -0.77 -1.87 -4.28
N GLN A 146 -1.85 -1.62 -5.03
CA GLN A 146 -2.61 -2.66 -5.77
C GLN A 146 -2.82 -3.95 -4.95
N ASP A 147 -3.54 -3.83 -3.83
CA ASP A 147 -3.86 -4.96 -2.95
C ASP A 147 -2.66 -5.65 -2.28
N THR A 148 -1.49 -5.01 -2.29
CA THR A 148 -0.27 -5.51 -1.65
C THR A 148 0.16 -4.56 -0.54
N LEU A 149 0.39 -5.11 0.66
CA LEU A 149 1.08 -4.45 1.75
C LEU A 149 2.56 -4.85 1.73
N THR A 150 3.46 -3.87 1.76
CA THR A 150 4.91 -4.13 1.85
C THR A 150 5.46 -3.52 3.13
N ILE A 151 6.03 -4.38 3.98
CA ILE A 151 6.71 -3.98 5.22
C ILE A 151 8.22 -4.17 5.03
N GLN A 152 9.00 -3.13 5.31
CA GLN A 152 10.44 -3.31 5.50
C GLN A 152 10.68 -3.89 6.89
N ASN A 153 11.19 -5.11 6.94
CA ASN A 153 11.38 -5.85 8.19
C ASN A 153 12.74 -5.64 8.80
N TYR A 154 13.78 -5.54 7.96
CA TYR A 154 15.16 -5.40 8.38
C TYR A 154 15.74 -4.04 8.03
N GLY A 155 16.55 -3.55 8.97
CA GLY A 155 17.38 -2.37 8.80
C GLY A 155 18.58 -2.58 7.89
N ASN A 156 19.56 -1.68 8.00
CA ASN A 156 20.84 -1.76 7.32
C ASN A 156 21.99 -1.76 8.34
N ALA A 157 23.23 -1.81 7.88
CA ALA A 157 24.40 -1.89 8.76
C ALA A 157 24.59 -0.66 9.68
N MET A 158 23.97 0.49 9.37
CA MET A 158 24.05 1.70 10.20
C MET A 158 22.83 1.86 11.13
N ASN A 159 21.76 1.10 10.89
CA ASN A 159 20.55 1.11 11.70
C ASN A 159 19.97 -0.31 11.68
N SER A 160 20.42 -1.11 12.64
CA SER A 160 20.14 -2.54 12.74
C SER A 160 18.84 -2.76 13.50
N TYR A 161 17.85 -3.35 12.82
CA TYR A 161 16.54 -3.65 13.42
C TYR A 161 15.87 -4.85 12.75
N THR A 162 14.96 -5.47 13.50
CA THR A 162 14.03 -6.51 13.03
C THR A 162 12.63 -6.21 13.55
N LYS A 163 11.67 -5.95 12.66
CA LYS A 163 10.27 -5.66 13.09
C LYS A 163 9.50 -6.94 13.47
N ILE A 164 9.71 -8.02 12.71
CA ILE A 164 9.00 -9.30 12.80
C ILE A 164 10.03 -10.44 12.65
N GLU A 165 10.51 -10.99 13.76
CA GLU A 165 11.50 -12.08 13.80
C GLU A 165 11.00 -13.38 13.15
N ASP A 166 9.69 -13.62 13.23
CA ASP A 166 9.00 -14.76 12.63
C ASP A 166 9.10 -14.80 11.10
N CYS A 167 9.60 -13.74 10.47
CA CYS A 167 9.78 -13.68 9.03
C CYS A 167 11.17 -13.16 8.66
N GLY A 168 12.06 -14.08 8.26
CA GLY A 168 13.43 -13.77 7.83
C GLY A 168 13.58 -12.98 6.52
N ARG A 169 12.53 -12.33 5.99
CA ARG A 169 12.58 -11.58 4.72
C ARG A 169 12.87 -10.10 4.98
N LYS A 170 13.75 -9.48 4.18
CA LYS A 170 13.98 -8.01 4.21
C LYS A 170 12.72 -7.20 3.94
N TYR A 171 11.95 -7.62 2.95
CA TYR A 171 10.64 -7.05 2.64
C TYR A 171 9.59 -8.14 2.76
N ILE A 172 8.56 -7.88 3.56
CA ILE A 172 7.43 -8.77 3.76
C ILE A 172 6.31 -8.23 2.88
N GLN A 173 6.05 -8.93 1.78
CA GLN A 173 4.91 -8.65 0.91
C GLN A 173 3.73 -9.51 1.36
N LEU A 174 2.62 -8.85 1.70
CA LEU A 174 1.36 -9.50 2.01
C LEU A 174 0.34 -9.11 0.94
N ILE A 175 -0.20 -10.12 0.27
CA ILE A 175 -1.13 -9.93 -0.83
C ILE A 175 -2.53 -10.22 -0.30
N LYS A 176 -3.46 -9.33 -0.64
CA LYS A 176 -4.88 -9.47 -0.31
C LYS A 176 -5.46 -10.71 -0.98
N LYS A 177 -6.26 -11.46 -0.24
CA LYS A 177 -7.03 -12.59 -0.75
C LYS A 177 -8.36 -12.18 -1.36
#